data_AF-A0A1Y2VSH3-F1
#
_entry.id   AF-A0A1Y2VSH3-F1
#
_cell.length_a   1.000
_cell.length_b   1.000
_cell.length_c   1.000
_cell.angle_alpha   90.00
_cell.angle_beta   90.00
_cell.angle_gamma   90.00
#
_symmetry.space_group_name_H-M   'P 1'
#
loop_
_entity.id
_entity.type
_entity.pdbx_description
1 polymer ?
#
loop_
_entity_poly.entity_id
_entity_poly.type
_entity_poly.pdbx_seq_one_letter_code
_entity_poly.pdbx_strand_id
1 'polypeptide(L)'
;MADICRAAQVAIRSTSIFRNSATRWSLTPFSVASHSSIPRIRQISTSPILRSAETGAKRQSTYQTSTGWAQSEPEIKKPDMAIYDDDALAPEIDLDTSDLSNSITAEERPAPSRPALRLVPRTGRTVHVGRNTDVARSFKLLSIQVAQNRIAQDFQRQRFHERPGLKRKRLKSERWQKRFKKGFKACVSRVKELTKQGW
;
A
#
# COMPACT_ATOMS: atom_id res chain seq x y z
N MET A 1 23.13 -3.68 60.66
CA MET A 1 24.34 -3.11 60.01
C MET A 1 25.39 -4.19 59.85
N ALA A 2 25.09 -5.25 59.10
CA ALA A 2 26.01 -6.27 58.59
C ALA A 2 25.14 -7.28 57.85
N ASP A 3 25.17 -7.24 56.52
CA ASP A 3 24.85 -8.35 55.59
C ASP A 3 24.81 -7.82 54.15
N ILE A 4 25.88 -7.12 53.76
CA ILE A 4 26.16 -6.71 52.38
C ILE A 4 27.56 -7.24 52.07
N CYS A 5 27.73 -8.53 51.76
CA CYS A 5 29.00 -9.06 51.20
C CYS A 5 28.94 -10.56 50.82
N ARG A 6 27.89 -11.06 50.14
CA ARG A 6 27.94 -12.45 49.64
C ARG A 6 27.09 -12.74 48.39
N ALA A 7 27.38 -12.08 47.28
CA ALA A 7 27.06 -12.58 45.93
C ALA A 7 27.77 -11.76 44.83
N ALA A 8 29.08 -11.52 44.99
CA ALA A 8 29.93 -10.97 43.93
C ALA A 8 30.92 -12.04 43.50
N GLN A 9 30.52 -12.86 42.52
CA GLN A 9 31.40 -13.68 41.66
C GLN A 9 30.53 -14.36 40.59
N VAL A 10 30.00 -13.53 39.68
CA VAL A 10 29.39 -14.00 38.44
C VAL A 10 30.48 -14.03 37.36
N ALA A 11 30.75 -15.24 36.88
CA ALA A 11 31.23 -15.57 35.54
C ALA A 11 32.48 -14.84 35.00
N ILE A 12 33.67 -15.35 35.36
CA ILE A 12 34.85 -15.27 34.50
C ILE A 12 35.39 -16.69 34.33
N ARG A 13 34.87 -17.45 33.35
CA ARG A 13 35.56 -18.60 32.73
C ARG A 13 35.10 -18.78 31.28
N SER A 14 36.06 -18.64 30.37
CA SER A 14 36.18 -19.33 29.08
C SER A 14 35.49 -18.72 27.84
N THR A 15 36.18 -17.73 27.28
CA THR A 15 36.24 -17.47 25.84
C THR A 15 37.02 -18.59 25.13
N SER A 16 36.38 -19.36 24.24
CA SER A 16 36.96 -19.94 23.01
C SER A 16 36.14 -21.15 22.52
N ILE A 17 35.24 -20.95 21.55
CA ILE A 17 34.82 -22.05 20.66
C ILE A 17 34.83 -21.50 19.23
N PHE A 18 36.02 -21.16 18.74
CA PHE A 18 36.33 -21.34 17.33
C PHE A 18 36.56 -22.84 17.11
N ARG A 19 35.53 -23.57 16.68
CA ARG A 19 35.75 -24.87 16.05
C ARG A 19 35.96 -24.64 14.56
N ASN A 20 37.22 -24.54 14.18
CA ASN A 20 37.68 -24.94 12.86
C ASN A 20 37.35 -26.42 12.68
N SER A 21 36.45 -26.73 11.74
CA SER A 21 36.39 -28.06 11.14
C SER A 21 36.61 -27.89 9.64
N ALA A 22 37.88 -27.94 9.26
CA ALA A 22 38.29 -28.16 7.89
C ALA A 22 37.90 -29.60 7.52
N THR A 23 36.73 -29.78 6.91
CA THR A 23 36.33 -31.08 6.38
C THR A 23 37.05 -31.27 5.05
N ARG A 24 38.14 -32.03 5.13
CA ARG A 24 38.93 -32.61 4.05
C ARG A 24 38.00 -33.37 3.10
N TRP A 25 37.89 -32.91 1.86
CA TRP A 25 37.18 -33.63 0.80
C TRP A 25 38.05 -34.82 0.40
N SER A 26 37.71 -36.02 0.87
CA SER A 26 38.30 -37.25 0.36
C SER A 26 37.72 -37.53 -1.02
N LEU A 27 38.54 -37.42 -2.05
CA LEU A 27 38.23 -37.84 -3.41
C LEU A 27 38.08 -39.36 -3.44
N THR A 28 36.86 -39.86 -3.60
CA THR A 28 36.61 -41.24 -4.02
C THR A 28 36.60 -41.28 -5.56
N PRO A 29 37.38 -42.15 -6.21
CA PRO A 29 37.29 -42.33 -7.66
C PRO A 29 35.97 -43.03 -7.99
N PHE A 30 35.08 -42.34 -8.70
CA PHE A 30 33.84 -42.93 -9.20
C PHE A 30 34.17 -43.76 -10.44
N SER A 31 33.92 -45.06 -10.35
CA SER A 31 34.07 -46.03 -11.44
C SER A 31 33.11 -45.71 -12.59
N VAL A 32 33.62 -45.68 -13.82
CA VAL A 32 32.83 -45.48 -15.04
C VAL A 32 32.18 -46.81 -15.42
N ALA A 33 30.91 -46.98 -15.02
CA ALA A 33 30.04 -48.00 -15.60
C ALA A 33 29.28 -47.38 -16.78
N SER A 34 29.72 -47.70 -17.99
CA SER A 34 29.01 -47.45 -19.24
C SER A 34 27.74 -48.32 -19.28
N HIS A 35 26.58 -47.74 -19.00
CA HIS A 35 25.29 -48.30 -19.41
C HIS A 35 24.48 -47.22 -20.15
N SER A 36 24.29 -47.51 -21.43
CA SER A 36 23.44 -46.84 -22.38
C SER A 36 21.96 -46.94 -21.96
N SER A 37 21.31 -45.80 -21.77
CA SER A 37 19.87 -45.61 -22.02
C SER A 37 19.55 -44.14 -21.77
N ILE A 38 19.63 -43.35 -22.83
CA ILE A 38 19.14 -41.96 -22.82
C ILE A 38 17.61 -42.04 -22.90
N PRO A 39 16.84 -41.60 -21.89
CA PRO A 39 15.41 -41.40 -22.10
C PRO A 39 15.23 -40.24 -23.09
N ARG A 40 14.66 -40.57 -24.24
CA ARG A 40 14.29 -39.64 -25.32
C ARG A 40 13.40 -38.53 -24.75
N ILE A 41 13.97 -37.34 -24.58
CA ILE A 41 13.25 -36.11 -24.25
C ILE A 41 12.18 -35.92 -25.33
N ARG A 42 10.90 -36.00 -24.94
CA ARG A 42 9.78 -35.60 -25.79
C ARG A 42 9.96 -34.11 -26.07
N GLN A 43 10.32 -33.77 -27.30
CA GLN A 43 10.25 -32.40 -27.78
C GLN A 43 8.78 -31.99 -27.77
N ILE A 44 8.42 -31.10 -26.85
CA ILE A 44 7.14 -30.40 -26.91
C ILE A 44 7.32 -29.34 -28.00
N SER A 45 6.81 -29.65 -29.19
CA SER A 45 6.62 -28.67 -30.25
C SER A 45 5.60 -27.64 -29.78
N THR A 46 6.08 -26.49 -29.32
CA THR A 46 5.24 -25.29 -29.18
C THR A 46 5.44 -24.45 -30.43
N SER A 47 4.59 -24.67 -31.42
CA SER A 47 4.36 -23.75 -32.53
C SER A 47 4.00 -22.37 -31.95
N PRO A 48 4.57 -21.26 -32.44
CA PRO A 48 4.09 -19.94 -32.06
C PRO A 48 2.71 -19.74 -32.70
N ILE A 49 1.67 -19.67 -31.88
CA ILE A 49 0.38 -19.13 -32.32
C ILE A 49 0.61 -17.66 -32.65
N LEU A 50 0.57 -17.35 -33.95
CA LEU A 50 0.44 -15.99 -34.47
C LEU A 50 -0.84 -15.39 -33.87
N ARG A 51 -0.66 -14.48 -32.93
CA ARG A 51 -1.75 -13.67 -32.40
C ARG A 51 -1.97 -12.53 -33.37
N SER A 52 -3.01 -12.65 -34.19
CA SER A 52 -3.49 -11.58 -35.06
C SER A 52 -3.66 -10.29 -34.27
N ALA A 53 -3.10 -9.20 -34.81
CA ALA A 53 -3.30 -7.85 -34.32
C ALA A 53 -4.72 -7.42 -34.67
N GLU A 54 -5.64 -7.60 -33.73
CA GLU A 54 -6.97 -6.99 -33.80
C GLU A 54 -6.98 -5.66 -33.04
N THR A 55 -7.63 -4.71 -33.70
CA THR A 55 -7.76 -3.28 -33.45
C THR A 55 -8.09 -2.89 -32.00
N GLY A 56 -7.55 -1.74 -31.58
CA GLY A 56 -7.75 -1.19 -30.26
C GLY A 56 -9.21 -0.82 -29.98
N ALA A 57 -9.86 -1.60 -29.11
CA ALA A 57 -11.10 -1.22 -28.44
C ALA A 57 -10.77 -0.40 -27.18
N LYS A 58 -11.21 0.86 -27.16
CA LYS A 58 -11.20 1.75 -25.98
C LYS A 58 -11.94 1.05 -24.83
N ARG A 59 -11.21 0.65 -23.79
CA ARG A 59 -11.80 0.23 -22.51
C ARG A 59 -12.32 1.46 -21.78
N GLN A 60 -13.64 1.63 -21.77
CA GLN A 60 -14.31 2.54 -20.85
C GLN A 60 -14.15 1.99 -19.42
N SER A 61 -13.79 2.88 -18.50
CA SER A 61 -13.65 2.61 -17.06
C SER A 61 -15.03 2.63 -16.42
N THR A 62 -15.58 1.46 -16.11
CA THR A 62 -16.82 1.33 -15.32
C THR A 62 -16.47 1.44 -13.84
N TYR A 63 -16.81 2.57 -13.21
CA TYR A 63 -16.78 2.70 -11.76
C TYR A 63 -18.04 2.04 -11.19
N GLN A 64 -17.87 0.98 -10.40
CA GLN A 64 -18.95 0.43 -9.59
C GLN A 64 -19.05 1.26 -8.30
N THR A 65 -19.98 2.21 -8.28
CA THR A 65 -20.42 2.88 -7.05
C THR A 65 -21.37 1.94 -6.32
N SER A 66 -20.95 1.46 -5.14
CA SER A 66 -21.84 0.76 -4.23
C SER A 66 -22.45 1.77 -3.27
N THR A 67 -23.74 2.03 -3.43
CA THR A 67 -24.53 2.74 -2.43
C THR A 67 -25.89 2.05 -2.33
N GLY A 68 -25.99 1.14 -1.37
CA GLY A 68 -27.27 0.58 -0.94
C GLY A 68 -27.73 1.30 0.31
N TRP A 69 -28.64 2.26 0.15
CA TRP A 69 -29.66 2.70 1.13
C TRP A 69 -30.75 3.39 0.32
N ALA A 70 -31.78 2.64 -0.07
CA ALA A 70 -32.98 3.18 -0.69
C ALA A 70 -33.92 3.67 0.41
N GLN A 71 -34.02 4.98 0.59
CA GLN A 71 -35.17 5.62 1.21
C GLN A 71 -35.91 6.36 0.09
N SER A 72 -37.22 6.09 -0.01
CA SER A 72 -38.14 6.68 -0.99
C SER A 72 -38.36 8.16 -0.70
N GLU A 73 -37.93 9.03 -1.62
CA GLU A 73 -38.35 10.43 -1.69
C GLU A 73 -39.80 10.52 -2.24
N PRO A 74 -40.69 11.35 -1.69
CA PRO A 74 -41.98 11.62 -2.30
C PRO A 74 -41.82 12.54 -3.52
N GLU A 75 -42.31 12.09 -4.67
CA GLU A 75 -42.31 12.83 -5.93
C GLU A 75 -43.20 14.09 -5.82
N ILE A 76 -42.58 15.26 -5.73
CA ILE A 76 -43.27 16.56 -5.80
C ILE A 76 -43.68 16.79 -7.26
N LYS A 77 -44.96 16.55 -7.56
CA LYS A 77 -45.56 16.92 -8.85
C LYS A 77 -45.50 18.44 -9.01
N LYS A 78 -44.87 18.89 -10.10
CA LYS A 78 -44.90 20.30 -10.50
C LYS A 78 -46.35 20.71 -10.78
N PRO A 79 -46.82 21.89 -10.33
CA PRO A 79 -48.16 22.36 -10.67
C PRO A 79 -48.23 22.73 -12.17
N ASP A 80 -49.36 22.39 -12.81
CA ASP A 80 -49.70 22.84 -14.17
C ASP A 80 -49.86 24.37 -14.17
N MET A 81 -48.91 25.06 -14.81
CA MET A 81 -48.88 26.51 -14.96
C MET A 81 -49.51 26.90 -16.30
N ALA A 82 -50.82 26.76 -16.41
CA ALA A 82 -51.57 27.21 -17.59
C ALA A 82 -52.92 27.84 -17.21
N ILE A 83 -52.93 28.70 -16.19
CA ILE A 83 -54.04 29.61 -15.87
C ILE A 83 -53.43 30.87 -15.27
N TYR A 84 -52.94 31.79 -16.10
CA TYR A 84 -52.91 33.21 -15.75
C TYR A 84 -53.11 33.96 -17.06
N ASP A 85 -54.32 34.53 -17.19
CA ASP A 85 -54.68 35.45 -18.25
C ASP A 85 -53.86 36.74 -18.12
N ASP A 86 -53.35 37.19 -19.25
CA ASP A 86 -52.72 38.49 -19.46
C ASP A 86 -53.77 39.61 -19.29
N ASP A 87 -53.29 40.83 -19.02
CA ASP A 87 -54.05 42.10 -18.98
C ASP A 87 -54.78 42.48 -17.68
N ALA A 88 -54.01 42.95 -16.68
CA ALA A 88 -54.44 44.09 -15.87
C ALA A 88 -53.28 44.73 -15.06
N LEU A 89 -52.89 45.92 -15.51
CA LEU A 89 -52.45 47.03 -14.64
C LEU A 89 -51.05 46.92 -13.95
N ALA A 90 -49.98 46.72 -14.72
CA ALA A 90 -48.63 47.05 -14.24
C ALA A 90 -48.21 48.44 -14.76
N PRO A 91 -47.85 49.41 -13.89
CA PRO A 91 -47.17 50.63 -14.32
C PRO A 91 -45.81 50.25 -14.90
N GLU A 92 -45.50 50.68 -16.13
CA GLU A 92 -44.18 50.49 -16.73
C GLU A 92 -43.13 51.24 -15.89
N ILE A 93 -42.28 50.48 -15.20
CA ILE A 93 -41.09 51.00 -14.54
C ILE A 93 -39.96 50.79 -15.55
N ASP A 94 -39.52 51.86 -16.18
CA ASP A 94 -38.35 51.88 -17.06
C ASP A 94 -37.08 51.64 -16.21
N LEU A 95 -36.78 50.36 -15.96
CA LEU A 95 -35.51 49.94 -15.39
C LEU A 95 -34.44 50.03 -16.48
N ASP A 96 -33.70 51.14 -16.47
CA ASP A 96 -32.55 51.36 -17.34
C ASP A 96 -31.47 50.30 -17.05
N THR A 97 -31.39 49.29 -17.91
CA THR A 97 -30.48 48.13 -17.77
C THR A 97 -29.02 48.50 -18.05
N SER A 98 -28.76 49.74 -18.49
CA SER A 98 -27.42 50.24 -18.75
C SER A 98 -26.58 50.43 -17.47
N ASP A 99 -27.19 50.81 -16.34
CA ASP A 99 -26.48 51.01 -15.07
C ASP A 99 -26.07 49.69 -14.38
N LEU A 100 -26.78 48.58 -14.62
CA LEU A 100 -26.37 47.25 -14.15
C LEU A 100 -25.15 46.73 -14.91
N SER A 101 -24.95 47.11 -16.16
CA SER A 101 -23.84 46.62 -16.99
C SER A 101 -22.46 47.06 -16.45
N ASN A 102 -22.39 48.22 -15.81
CA ASN A 102 -21.17 48.72 -15.14
C ASN A 102 -20.92 48.05 -13.78
N SER A 103 -21.91 47.39 -13.19
CA SER A 103 -21.73 46.57 -11.97
C SER A 103 -21.32 45.12 -12.25
N ILE A 104 -21.42 44.66 -13.51
CA ILE A 104 -20.89 43.35 -13.95
C ILE A 104 -19.37 43.42 -14.16
N THR A 105 -18.80 44.61 -14.33
CA THR A 105 -17.40 44.89 -14.02
C THR A 105 -17.21 45.05 -12.51
N ALA A 106 -17.81 44.14 -11.73
CA ALA A 106 -17.43 43.90 -10.36
C ALA A 106 -15.94 43.51 -10.39
N GLU A 107 -15.09 44.43 -9.92
CA GLU A 107 -13.74 44.19 -9.39
C GLU A 107 -13.50 42.70 -9.19
N GLU A 108 -12.82 42.06 -10.15
CA GLU A 108 -12.48 40.65 -10.10
C GLU A 108 -11.50 40.49 -8.94
N ARG A 109 -12.03 40.33 -7.72
CA ARG A 109 -11.27 40.15 -6.51
C ARG A 109 -10.26 39.05 -6.81
N PRO A 110 -8.94 39.32 -6.79
CA PRO A 110 -7.96 38.34 -7.23
C PRO A 110 -8.20 37.07 -6.43
N ALA A 111 -8.55 35.99 -7.12
CA ALA A 111 -8.83 34.71 -6.51
C ALA A 111 -7.69 34.41 -5.53
N PRO A 112 -7.97 33.99 -4.27
CA PRO A 112 -6.95 33.86 -3.26
C PRO A 112 -5.82 32.99 -3.81
N SER A 113 -4.66 33.62 -4.01
CA SER A 113 -3.47 32.96 -4.55
C SER A 113 -3.11 31.82 -3.60
N ARG A 114 -3.45 30.60 -3.99
CA ARG A 114 -3.13 29.42 -3.19
C ARG A 114 -1.61 29.30 -3.18
N PRO A 115 -0.96 29.28 -2.00
CA PRO A 115 0.49 29.12 -1.97
C PRO A 115 0.87 27.81 -2.67
N ALA A 116 1.85 27.90 -3.57
CA ALA A 116 2.33 26.73 -4.30
C ALA A 116 2.85 25.68 -3.31
N LEU A 117 2.18 24.52 -3.25
CA LEU A 117 2.59 23.44 -2.37
C LEU A 117 3.90 22.82 -2.88
N ARG A 118 4.85 22.60 -1.96
CA ARG A 118 6.10 21.92 -2.29
C ARG A 118 5.84 20.42 -2.44
N LEU A 119 5.76 19.93 -3.68
CA LEU A 119 5.55 18.52 -4.01
C LEU A 119 6.89 17.76 -4.12
N VAL A 120 7.52 17.48 -2.98
CA VAL A 120 8.79 16.75 -2.90
C VAL A 120 8.57 15.43 -2.15
N PRO A 121 9.37 14.36 -2.34
CA PRO A 121 9.22 13.11 -1.59
C PRO A 121 9.25 13.27 -0.05
N ARG A 122 9.79 14.40 0.44
CA ARG A 122 9.76 14.79 1.85
C ARG A 122 8.33 15.06 2.34
N THR A 123 7.45 15.59 1.51
CA THR A 123 6.09 16.00 1.88
C THR A 123 5.29 14.84 2.50
N GLY A 124 5.38 13.63 1.93
CA GLY A 124 4.75 12.42 2.48
C GLY A 124 5.41 11.83 3.75
N ARG A 125 6.50 12.43 4.24
CA ARG A 125 7.24 12.04 5.46
C ARG A 125 7.28 13.17 6.48
N THR A 126 6.36 14.12 6.38
CA THR A 126 6.22 15.24 7.33
C THR A 126 5.02 15.01 8.24
N VAL A 127 5.21 15.28 9.52
CA VAL A 127 4.14 15.30 10.53
C VAL A 127 4.13 16.68 11.15
N HIS A 128 3.00 17.37 11.07
CA HIS A 128 2.85 18.70 11.66
C HIS A 128 2.58 18.57 13.17
N VAL A 129 3.35 19.31 13.95
CA VAL A 129 3.16 19.46 15.40
C VAL A 129 2.10 20.54 15.58
N GLY A 130 0.98 20.20 16.22
CA GLY A 130 -0.13 21.11 16.47
C GLY A 130 -0.56 21.08 17.93
N ARG A 131 -1.64 21.79 18.26
CA ARG A 131 -2.16 21.87 19.65
C ARG A 131 -2.49 20.49 20.23
N ASN A 132 -2.93 19.56 19.38
CA ASN A 132 -3.35 18.21 19.78
C ASN A 132 -2.22 17.17 19.64
N THR A 133 -1.05 17.55 19.13
CA THR A 133 0.07 16.62 18.90
C THR A 133 1.36 17.21 19.46
N ASP A 134 1.70 16.79 20.68
CA ASP A 134 3.02 17.08 21.26
C ASP A 134 4.15 16.56 20.36
N VAL A 135 5.34 17.15 20.50
CA VAL A 135 6.55 16.79 19.78
C VAL A 135 6.89 15.31 19.96
N ALA A 136 6.81 14.79 21.18
CA ALA A 136 7.10 13.38 21.45
C ALA A 136 6.12 12.44 20.72
N ARG A 137 4.83 12.80 20.71
CA ARG A 137 3.79 12.08 19.96
C ARG A 137 4.06 12.16 18.45
N SER A 138 4.46 13.32 17.95
CA SER A 138 4.76 13.55 16.54
C SER A 138 5.93 12.71 16.05
N PHE A 139 6.98 12.53 16.86
CA PHE A 139 8.06 11.60 16.53
C PHE A 139 7.61 10.14 16.47
N LYS A 140 6.70 9.71 17.35
CA LYS A 140 6.11 8.37 17.29
C LYS A 140 5.27 8.17 16.03
N LEU A 141 4.47 9.17 15.64
CA LEU A 141 3.71 9.12 14.40
C LEU A 141 4.63 9.03 13.19
N LEU A 142 5.69 9.84 13.17
CA LEU A 142 6.70 9.81 12.12
C LEU A 142 7.39 8.44 12.03
N SER A 143 7.76 7.83 13.17
CA SER A 143 8.41 6.52 13.17
C SER A 143 7.49 5.41 12.65
N ILE A 144 6.20 5.45 12.98
CA ILE A 144 5.19 4.53 12.43
C ILE A 144 5.07 4.71 10.92
N GLN A 145 4.96 5.94 10.43
CA GLN A 145 4.86 6.22 8.99
C GLN A 145 6.10 5.71 8.23
N VAL A 146 7.30 5.95 8.75
CA VAL A 146 8.55 5.47 8.15
C VAL A 146 8.62 3.94 8.14
N ALA A 147 8.18 3.28 9.21
CA ALA A 147 8.15 1.82 9.32
C ALA A 147 7.12 1.18 8.38
N GLN A 148 5.92 1.75 8.25
CA GLN A 148 4.87 1.29 7.33
C GLN A 148 5.35 1.30 5.88
N ASN A 149 6.07 2.36 5.50
CA ASN A 149 6.66 2.51 4.17
C ASN A 149 7.97 1.71 3.96
N ARG A 150 8.49 1.06 5.02
CA ARG A 150 9.71 0.22 4.99
C ARG A 150 10.97 0.94 4.48
N ILE A 151 11.06 2.26 4.68
CA ILE A 151 12.15 3.09 4.15
C ILE A 151 13.52 2.61 4.65
N ALA A 152 13.64 2.27 5.94
CA ALA A 152 14.89 1.78 6.52
C ALA A 152 15.34 0.44 5.89
N GLN A 153 14.40 -0.45 5.58
CA GLN A 153 14.70 -1.71 4.92
C GLN A 153 15.18 -1.48 3.49
N ASP A 154 14.54 -0.57 2.76
CA ASP A 154 14.93 -0.24 1.40
C ASP A 154 16.30 0.45 1.35
N PHE A 155 16.57 1.37 2.28
CA PHE A 155 17.88 1.99 2.44
C PHE A 155 18.99 0.94 2.63
N GLN A 156 18.78 -0.02 3.53
CA GLN A 156 19.76 -1.09 3.77
C GLN A 156 19.95 -1.99 2.54
N ARG A 157 18.87 -2.26 1.79
CA ARG A 157 18.94 -3.07 0.55
C ARG A 157 19.61 -2.33 -0.60
N GLN A 158 19.52 -1.00 -0.63
CA GLN A 158 20.14 -0.16 -1.66
C GLN A 158 21.63 0.06 -1.41
N ARG A 159 22.11 -0.12 -0.17
CA ARG A 159 23.53 0.05 0.20
C ARG A 159 24.49 -0.74 -0.70
N PHE A 160 24.07 -1.93 -1.17
CA PHE A 160 24.86 -2.76 -2.07
C PHE A 160 24.01 -3.27 -3.23
N HIS A 161 24.63 -3.45 -4.41
CA HIS A 161 23.95 -4.05 -5.55
C HIS A 161 23.64 -5.53 -5.30
N GLU A 162 22.36 -5.87 -5.25
CA GLU A 162 21.89 -7.25 -5.24
C GLU A 162 21.64 -7.73 -6.68
N ARG A 163 22.33 -8.81 -7.09
CA ARG A 163 22.13 -9.44 -8.41
C ARG A 163 20.65 -9.87 -8.57
N PRO A 164 20.07 -9.76 -9.77
CA PRO A 164 18.63 -10.02 -9.98
C PRO A 164 18.22 -11.47 -9.65
N GLY A 165 19.08 -12.46 -9.89
CA GLY A 165 18.83 -13.85 -9.50
C GLY A 165 18.73 -14.05 -7.99
N LEU A 166 19.61 -13.38 -7.23
CA LEU A 166 19.63 -13.44 -5.77
C LEU A 166 18.39 -12.74 -5.19
N LYS A 167 18.05 -11.57 -5.74
CA LYS A 167 16.82 -10.82 -5.41
C LYS A 167 15.56 -11.66 -5.61
N ARG A 168 15.45 -12.39 -6.72
CA ARG A 168 14.29 -13.28 -7.00
C ARG A 168 14.19 -14.41 -5.97
N LYS A 169 15.32 -15.06 -5.63
CA LYS A 169 15.37 -16.13 -4.62
C LYS A 169 14.94 -15.61 -3.25
N ARG A 170 15.47 -14.45 -2.82
CA ARG A 170 15.08 -13.79 -1.57
C ARG A 170 13.59 -13.41 -1.55
N LEU A 171 13.08 -12.78 -2.62
CA LEU A 171 11.66 -12.42 -2.68
C LEU A 171 10.74 -13.65 -2.66
N LYS A 172 11.15 -14.76 -3.27
CA LYS A 172 10.40 -16.03 -3.23
C LYS A 172 10.33 -16.57 -1.80
N SER A 173 11.46 -16.64 -1.07
CA SER A 173 11.49 -17.12 0.31
C SER A 173 10.74 -16.19 1.26
N GLU A 174 10.91 -14.87 1.16
CA GLU A 174 10.19 -13.88 1.97
C GLU A 174 8.67 -13.98 1.81
N ARG A 175 8.19 -14.13 0.56
CA ARG A 175 6.75 -14.28 0.28
C ARG A 175 6.21 -15.58 0.86
N TRP A 176 6.94 -16.68 0.72
CA TRP A 176 6.54 -17.97 1.28
C TRP A 176 6.47 -17.92 2.80
N GLN A 177 7.50 -17.40 3.48
CA GLN A 177 7.50 -17.24 4.94
C GLN A 177 6.32 -16.38 5.43
N LYS A 178 5.99 -15.29 4.72
CA LYS A 178 4.83 -14.44 5.04
C LYS A 178 3.50 -15.20 4.92
N ARG A 179 3.32 -15.96 3.84
CA ARG A 179 2.10 -16.79 3.64
C ARG A 179 2.01 -17.90 4.67
N PHE A 180 3.12 -18.60 4.93
CA PHE A 180 3.18 -19.64 5.95
C PHE A 180 2.83 -19.08 7.33
N LYS A 181 3.46 -17.96 7.74
CA LYS A 181 3.14 -17.29 9.02
C LYS A 181 1.67 -16.89 9.11
N LYS A 182 1.06 -16.41 8.02
CA LYS A 182 -0.37 -16.07 7.97
C LYS A 182 -1.23 -17.31 8.18
N GLY A 183 -0.98 -18.39 7.45
CA GLY A 183 -1.70 -19.65 7.58
C GLY A 183 -1.55 -20.26 8.97
N PHE A 184 -0.33 -20.30 9.49
CA PHE A 184 -0.03 -20.81 10.83
C PHE A 184 -0.79 -20.04 11.92
N LYS A 185 -0.79 -18.70 11.86
CA LYS A 185 -1.57 -17.86 12.77
C LYS A 185 -3.08 -18.14 12.69
N ALA A 186 -3.61 -18.37 11.50
CA ALA A 186 -5.01 -18.73 11.32
C ALA A 186 -5.33 -20.10 11.93
N CYS A 187 -4.47 -21.10 11.75
CA CYS A 187 -4.63 -22.40 12.40
C CYS A 187 -4.62 -22.28 13.93
N VAL A 188 -3.67 -21.52 14.49
CA VAL A 188 -3.61 -21.28 15.95
C VAL A 188 -4.85 -20.53 16.44
N SER A 189 -5.35 -19.54 15.70
CA SER A 189 -6.62 -18.88 16.01
C SER A 189 -7.77 -19.88 16.04
N ARG A 190 -7.84 -20.75 15.04
CA ARG A 190 -8.89 -21.76 14.93
C ARG A 190 -8.84 -22.78 16.06
N VAL A 191 -7.65 -23.24 16.44
CA VAL A 191 -7.47 -24.12 17.60
C VAL A 191 -7.97 -23.42 18.87
N LYS A 192 -7.59 -22.16 19.10
CA LYS A 192 -8.07 -21.39 20.26
C LYS A 192 -9.60 -21.23 20.28
N GLU A 193 -10.23 -21.05 19.13
CA GLU A 193 -11.69 -21.00 19.01
C GLU A 193 -12.35 -22.32 19.39
N LEU A 194 -11.81 -23.45 18.90
CA LEU A 194 -12.31 -24.79 19.19
C LEU A 194 -12.13 -25.14 20.68
N THR A 195 -10.96 -24.84 21.24
CA THR A 195 -10.70 -25.01 22.67
C THR A 195 -11.65 -24.17 23.51
N LYS A 196 -12.00 -22.94 23.08
CA LYS A 196 -12.99 -22.10 23.78
C LYS A 196 -14.40 -22.71 23.73
N GLN A 197 -14.73 -23.45 22.66
CA GLN A 197 -16.00 -24.16 22.52
C GLN A 197 -16.04 -25.50 23.27
N GLY A 198 -14.89 -25.98 23.77
CA GLY A 198 -14.78 -27.26 24.47
C GLY A 198 -14.50 -28.47 23.57
N TRP A 199 -14.06 -28.24 22.32
CA TRP A 199 -13.53 -29.29 21.45
C TRP A 199 -12.05 -29.56 21.71
#